data_AF-A0AAC8WDE9-F1
#
_entry.id   AF-A0AAC8WDE9-F1
#
_cell.length_a   1.000
_cell.length_b   1.000
_cell.length_c   1.000
_cell.angle_alpha   90.00
_cell.angle_beta   90.00
_cell.angle_gamma   90.00
#
_symmetry.space_group_name_H-M   'P 1'
#
loop_
_entity.id
_entity.type
_entity.pdbx_description
1 polymer ?
#
loop_
_entity_poly.entity_id
_entity_poly.type
_entity_poly.pdbx_seq_one_letter_code
_entity_poly.pdbx_strand_id
1 'polypeptide(L)'
;MLAQINIELEANGLSTNMGSLFHGYLMENIDSAYADYFHYNTTNPFTSCIFKDMKTDKFFWRITTFNQKAYDMLMTCFSNNIPETIYLKNKDLEINVKSFSIQKKSYDDLFLECTERKRIKLISPTSFKSNGVTHIFPNISTLISGVIEKINQHSDSAELANRKIIDELLEKVYIKDYNLRTKIFHLESIKIKGFIGTMDLGIKGEDSTLANILNFLILMSEYTGFGIKTSLGMGGIKIE
;
A
#
# COMPACT_ATOMS: atom_id res chain seq x y z
N MET A 1 -6.27 -10.00 -10.28
CA MET A 1 -4.85 -10.36 -10.06
C MET A 1 -4.21 -9.34 -9.13
N LEU A 2 -3.38 -9.80 -8.20
CA LEU A 2 -2.53 -8.98 -7.34
C LEU A 2 -1.10 -8.99 -7.88
N ALA A 3 -0.42 -7.85 -7.88
CA ALA A 3 1.00 -7.80 -8.20
C ALA A 3 1.75 -6.90 -7.23
N GLN A 4 2.99 -7.28 -6.93
CA GLN A 4 3.94 -6.51 -6.15
C GLN A 4 5.26 -6.43 -6.91
N ILE A 5 5.62 -5.22 -7.30
CA ILE A 5 6.88 -4.89 -7.95
C ILE A 5 7.78 -4.20 -6.92
N ASN A 6 8.95 -4.77 -6.65
CA ASN A 6 9.98 -4.12 -5.82
C ASN A 6 11.19 -3.81 -6.71
N ILE A 7 11.58 -2.55 -6.77
CA ILE A 7 12.68 -2.03 -7.59
C ILE A 7 13.74 -1.48 -6.66
N GLU A 8 14.96 -2.02 -6.70
CA GLU A 8 16.10 -1.51 -5.95
C GLU A 8 16.65 -0.26 -6.63
N LEU A 9 16.77 0.82 -5.87
CA LEU A 9 17.19 2.13 -6.36
C LEU A 9 18.55 2.53 -5.81
N GLU A 10 19.39 3.11 -6.66
CA GLU A 10 20.65 3.73 -6.27
C GLU A 10 20.77 5.14 -6.85
N ALA A 11 20.80 6.13 -5.96
CA ALA A 11 21.14 7.52 -6.26
C ALA A 11 21.47 8.27 -4.99
N ASN A 12 22.21 9.37 -5.12
CA ASN A 12 22.43 10.31 -4.04
C ASN A 12 21.13 11.10 -3.75
N GLY A 13 20.80 11.28 -2.47
CA GLY A 13 19.64 12.07 -2.07
C GLY A 13 18.28 11.37 -2.18
N LEU A 14 18.27 10.04 -2.28
CA LEU A 14 17.04 9.24 -2.13
C LEU A 14 16.43 9.43 -0.74
N SER A 15 15.10 9.51 -0.69
CA SER A 15 14.37 9.58 0.57
C SER A 15 12.97 9.00 0.42
N THR A 16 12.40 8.56 1.55
CA THR A 16 11.03 8.03 1.60
C THR A 16 9.97 9.08 1.25
N ASN A 17 10.31 10.37 1.30
CA ASN A 17 9.39 11.47 0.94
C ASN A 17 9.28 11.69 -0.57
N MET A 18 9.99 10.92 -1.39
CA MET A 18 9.97 11.09 -2.85
C MET A 18 8.78 10.39 -3.53
N GLY A 19 7.86 9.79 -2.76
CA GLY A 19 6.73 9.05 -3.32
C GLY A 19 5.88 9.84 -4.32
N SER A 20 5.69 11.16 -4.11
CA SER A 20 4.96 11.99 -5.07
C SER A 20 5.72 12.27 -6.36
N LEU A 21 7.05 12.29 -6.33
CA LEU A 21 7.88 12.44 -7.52
C LEU A 21 7.80 11.18 -8.39
N PHE A 22 7.87 10.00 -7.76
CA PHE A 22 7.68 8.73 -8.44
C PHE A 22 6.25 8.56 -8.96
N HIS A 23 5.25 9.08 -8.22
CA HIS A 23 3.89 9.16 -8.74
C HIS A 23 3.82 10.05 -10.00
N GLY A 24 4.46 11.22 -9.99
CA GLY A 24 4.56 12.09 -11.16
C GLY A 24 5.20 11.38 -12.35
N TYR A 25 6.30 10.66 -12.13
CA TYR A 25 6.93 9.81 -13.15
C TYR A 25 5.94 8.80 -13.75
N LEU A 26 5.13 8.11 -12.93
CA LEU A 26 4.11 7.20 -13.45
C LEU A 26 3.05 7.94 -14.26
N MET A 27 2.53 9.06 -13.74
CA MET A 27 1.45 9.82 -14.41
C MET A 27 1.88 10.41 -15.75
N GLU A 28 3.14 10.81 -15.91
CA GLU A 28 3.69 11.29 -17.18
C GLU A 28 3.77 10.22 -18.27
N ASN A 29 3.82 8.94 -17.87
CA ASN A 29 3.95 7.80 -18.77
C ASN A 29 2.66 6.98 -18.89
N ILE A 30 1.58 7.41 -18.24
CA ILE A 30 0.26 6.78 -18.33
C ILE A 30 -0.43 7.25 -19.61
N ASP A 31 -1.00 6.29 -20.35
CA ASP A 31 -1.90 6.60 -21.45
C ASP A 31 -3.15 7.33 -20.92
N SER A 32 -3.53 8.39 -21.63
CA SER A 32 -4.75 9.18 -21.46
C SER A 32 -6.00 8.34 -21.13
N ALA A 33 -6.18 7.17 -21.76
CA ALA A 33 -7.34 6.30 -21.51
C ALA A 33 -7.39 5.74 -20.07
N TYR A 34 -6.25 5.63 -19.39
CA TYR A 34 -6.16 5.20 -17.99
C TYR A 34 -6.17 6.37 -17.00
N ALA A 35 -5.79 7.57 -17.43
CA ALA A 35 -5.93 8.78 -16.61
C ALA A 35 -7.39 8.99 -16.19
N ASP A 36 -8.32 8.82 -17.14
CA ASP A 36 -9.76 8.89 -16.86
C ASP A 36 -10.21 7.84 -15.83
N TYR A 37 -9.67 6.61 -15.91
CA TYR A 37 -9.97 5.55 -14.95
C TYR A 37 -9.53 5.89 -13.52
N PHE A 38 -8.50 6.72 -13.32
CA PHE A 38 -8.16 7.26 -11.99
C PHE A 38 -9.04 8.40 -11.56
N HIS A 39 -9.46 9.26 -12.49
CA HIS A 39 -10.30 10.43 -12.18
C HIS A 39 -11.71 10.04 -11.69
N TYR A 40 -12.28 8.94 -12.17
CA TYR A 40 -13.62 8.50 -11.77
C TYR A 40 -13.66 7.73 -10.44
N ASN A 41 -12.54 7.18 -9.98
CA ASN A 41 -12.52 6.33 -8.78
C ASN A 41 -12.18 7.13 -7.51
N THR A 42 -12.90 6.85 -6.43
CA THR A 42 -12.61 7.37 -5.08
C THR A 42 -11.27 6.88 -4.53
N THR A 43 -10.82 5.70 -4.93
CA THR A 43 -9.51 5.15 -4.58
C THR A 43 -8.77 4.64 -5.82
N ASN A 44 -7.43 4.68 -5.80
CA ASN A 44 -6.62 4.19 -6.92
C ASN A 44 -6.39 2.67 -6.81
N PRO A 45 -6.49 1.90 -7.91
CA PRO A 45 -6.26 0.44 -7.95
C PRO A 45 -4.78 0.00 -7.78
N PHE A 46 -3.95 0.89 -7.23
CA PHE A 46 -2.53 0.65 -6.99
C PHE A 46 -2.01 1.44 -5.78
N THR A 47 -0.88 1.01 -5.23
CA THR A 47 -0.10 1.79 -4.26
C THR A 47 1.33 1.95 -4.73
N SER A 48 2.01 2.96 -4.19
CA SER A 48 3.40 3.29 -4.52
C SER A 48 4.07 3.86 -3.29
N CYS A 49 5.22 3.31 -2.90
CA CYS A 49 6.02 3.86 -1.80
C CYS A 49 7.52 3.66 -2.00
N ILE A 50 8.30 4.61 -1.46
CA ILE A 50 9.75 4.53 -1.35
C ILE A 50 10.09 4.23 0.10
N PHE A 51 10.85 3.17 0.34
CA PHE A 51 11.31 2.82 1.69
C PHE A 51 12.78 2.42 1.67
N LYS A 52 13.45 2.62 2.80
CA LYS A 52 14.81 2.13 3.03
C LYS A 52 14.72 0.82 3.82
N ASP A 53 15.29 -0.25 3.29
CA ASP A 53 15.45 -1.47 4.07
C ASP A 53 16.62 -1.28 5.05
N MET A 54 16.29 -1.23 6.34
CA MET A 54 17.27 -1.01 7.40
C MET A 54 18.28 -2.16 7.55
N LYS A 55 18.00 -3.36 7.04
CA LYS A 55 18.94 -4.49 7.12
C LYS A 55 20.03 -4.41 6.06
N THR A 56 19.66 -3.99 4.84
CA THR A 56 20.58 -3.94 3.69
C THR A 56 21.10 -2.53 3.39
N ASP A 57 20.53 -1.52 4.06
CA ASP A 57 20.73 -0.09 3.82
C ASP A 57 20.39 0.38 2.40
N LYS A 58 19.55 -0.39 1.69
CA LYS A 58 19.14 -0.13 0.30
C LYS A 58 17.79 0.57 0.22
N PHE A 59 17.61 1.38 -0.82
CA PHE A 59 16.32 1.98 -1.14
C PHE A 59 15.55 1.11 -2.12
N PHE A 60 14.24 1.02 -1.89
CA PHE A 60 13.33 0.33 -2.77
C PHE A 60 12.15 1.22 -3.13
N TRP A 61 11.77 1.15 -4.40
CA TRP A 61 10.45 1.55 -4.85
C TRP A 61 9.55 0.33 -4.94
N ARG A 62 8.51 0.31 -4.12
CA ARG A 62 7.47 -0.71 -4.17
C ARG A 62 6.22 -0.14 -4.82
N ILE A 63 5.74 -0.83 -5.84
CA ILE A 63 4.47 -0.58 -6.49
C ILE A 63 3.64 -1.84 -6.37
N THR A 64 2.39 -1.70 -5.96
CA THR A 64 1.46 -2.83 -5.89
C THR A 64 0.22 -2.51 -6.70
N THR A 65 -0.35 -3.51 -7.34
CA THR A 65 -1.65 -3.41 -8.02
C THR A 65 -2.54 -4.53 -7.51
N PHE A 66 -3.85 -4.29 -7.51
CA PHE A 66 -4.82 -5.25 -6.98
C PHE A 66 -5.93 -5.63 -7.96
N ASN A 67 -5.77 -5.26 -9.24
CA ASN A 67 -6.48 -5.88 -10.35
C ASN A 67 -5.61 -5.98 -11.60
N GLN A 68 -6.10 -6.72 -12.60
CA GLN A 68 -5.35 -7.00 -13.83
C GLN A 68 -5.11 -5.71 -14.64
N LYS A 69 -6.16 -4.89 -14.79
CA LYS A 69 -6.12 -3.64 -15.56
C LYS A 69 -5.05 -2.68 -15.04
N ALA A 70 -4.92 -2.53 -13.72
CA ALA A 70 -3.91 -1.67 -13.11
C ALA A 70 -2.48 -2.22 -13.30
N TYR A 71 -2.30 -3.54 -13.29
CA TYR A 71 -1.01 -4.15 -13.59
C TYR A 71 -0.58 -3.88 -15.05
N ASP A 72 -1.48 -4.13 -16.01
CA ASP A 72 -1.16 -3.98 -17.44
C ASP A 72 -0.84 -2.51 -17.79
N MET A 73 -1.60 -1.59 -17.20
CA MET A 73 -1.30 -0.16 -17.29
C MET A 73 0.08 0.17 -16.72
N LEU A 74 0.40 -0.31 -15.51
CA LEU A 74 1.69 -0.04 -14.88
C LEU A 74 2.85 -0.57 -15.74
N MET A 75 2.71 -1.77 -16.30
CA MET A 75 3.72 -2.32 -17.20
C MET A 75 3.84 -1.51 -18.50
N THR A 76 2.74 -0.99 -19.01
CA THR A 76 2.75 -0.09 -20.19
C THR A 76 3.51 1.20 -19.89
N CYS A 77 3.39 1.76 -18.67
CA CYS A 77 4.19 2.92 -18.24
C CYS A 77 5.70 2.66 -18.32
N PHE A 78 6.09 1.40 -18.17
CA PHE A 78 7.47 0.94 -18.28
C PHE A 78 7.82 0.42 -19.68
N SER A 79 7.02 0.67 -20.72
CA SER A 79 7.23 0.06 -22.04
C SER A 79 7.37 -1.47 -21.98
N ASN A 80 6.62 -2.10 -21.08
CA ASN A 80 6.63 -3.53 -20.75
C ASN A 80 7.91 -4.10 -20.10
N ASN A 81 8.86 -3.25 -19.67
CA ASN A 81 10.03 -3.69 -18.91
C ASN A 81 10.53 -2.62 -17.94
N ILE A 82 10.90 -3.01 -16.71
CA ILE A 82 11.42 -2.03 -15.73
C ILE A 82 12.66 -1.34 -16.32
N PRO A 83 12.69 0.01 -16.37
CA PRO A 83 13.79 0.73 -17.00
C PRO A 83 15.07 0.61 -16.17
N GLU A 84 16.22 0.70 -16.83
CA GLU A 84 17.53 0.70 -16.14
C GLU A 84 17.76 1.99 -15.33
N THR A 85 17.15 3.09 -15.76
CA THR A 85 17.22 4.39 -15.08
C THR A 85 15.84 5.05 -15.00
N ILE A 86 15.63 5.82 -13.92
CA ILE A 86 14.42 6.62 -13.70
C ILE A 86 14.86 8.07 -13.55
N TYR A 87 14.35 8.95 -14.40
CA TYR A 87 14.64 10.38 -14.34
C TYR A 87 13.47 11.15 -13.73
N LEU A 88 13.70 11.81 -12.60
CA LEU A 88 12.72 12.64 -11.90
C LEU A 88 12.93 14.12 -12.27
N LYS A 89 12.22 14.60 -13.29
CA LYS A 89 12.31 15.97 -13.85
C LYS A 89 12.25 17.07 -12.78
N ASN A 90 11.30 16.99 -11.85
CA ASN A 90 11.09 18.02 -10.83
C ASN A 90 12.27 18.19 -9.84
N LYS A 91 13.18 17.20 -9.79
CA LYS A 91 14.36 17.23 -8.92
C LYS A 91 15.67 17.19 -9.72
N ASP A 92 15.59 17.14 -11.05
CA ASP A 92 16.72 16.90 -11.95
C ASP A 92 17.62 15.76 -11.42
N LEU A 93 17.00 14.60 -11.18
CA LEU A 93 17.67 13.46 -10.56
C LEU A 93 17.49 12.21 -11.40
N GLU A 94 18.61 11.67 -11.87
CA GLU A 94 18.69 10.33 -12.45
C GLU A 94 18.93 9.29 -11.35
N ILE A 95 18.16 8.20 -11.41
CA ILE A 95 18.17 7.12 -10.43
C ILE A 95 18.43 5.81 -11.14
N ASN A 96 19.46 5.08 -10.71
CA ASN A 96 19.78 3.77 -11.26
C ASN A 96 18.89 2.69 -10.66
N VAL A 97 18.35 1.82 -11.51
CA VAL A 97 17.67 0.59 -11.10
C VAL A 97 18.69 -0.53 -11.05
N LYS A 98 18.96 -1.05 -9.85
CA LYS A 98 19.96 -2.12 -9.67
C LYS A 98 19.41 -3.51 -9.89
N SER A 99 18.18 -3.71 -9.45
CA SER A 99 17.49 -4.98 -9.54
C SER A 99 15.98 -4.74 -9.40
N PHE A 100 15.18 -5.70 -9.85
CA PHE A 100 13.75 -5.68 -9.57
C PHE A 100 13.22 -7.10 -9.39
N SER A 101 12.08 -7.20 -8.71
CA SER A 101 11.31 -8.44 -8.61
C SER A 101 9.84 -8.13 -8.83
N ILE A 102 9.16 -9.02 -9.56
CA ILE A 102 7.72 -8.96 -9.79
C ILE A 102 7.11 -10.24 -9.23
N GLN A 103 6.21 -10.09 -8.27
CA GLN A 103 5.44 -11.18 -7.69
C GLN A 103 3.99 -10.99 -8.08
N LYS A 104 3.34 -12.05 -8.58
CA LYS A 104 1.93 -12.05 -8.95
C LYS A 104 1.20 -13.14 -8.17
N LYS A 105 -0.02 -12.85 -7.72
CA LYS A 105 -0.89 -13.80 -7.02
C LYS A 105 -2.34 -13.59 -7.41
N SER A 106 -3.15 -14.64 -7.32
CA SER A 106 -4.60 -14.47 -7.29
C SER A 106 -5.08 -14.09 -5.88
N TYR A 107 -6.33 -13.64 -5.77
CA TYR A 107 -6.97 -13.42 -4.47
C TYR A 107 -7.13 -14.75 -3.71
N ASP A 108 -7.43 -15.83 -4.43
CA ASP A 108 -7.59 -17.17 -3.87
C ASP A 108 -6.28 -17.72 -3.31
N ASP A 109 -5.16 -17.58 -4.05
CA ASP A 109 -3.84 -17.98 -3.55
C ASP A 109 -3.50 -17.23 -2.27
N LEU A 110 -3.77 -15.92 -2.22
CA LEU A 110 -3.52 -15.12 -1.03
C LEU A 110 -4.40 -15.54 0.16
N PHE A 111 -5.66 -15.91 -0.10
CA PHE A 111 -6.56 -16.44 0.92
C PHE A 111 -6.06 -17.80 1.46
N LEU A 112 -5.54 -18.68 0.60
CA LEU A 112 -4.98 -19.96 1.00
C LEU A 112 -3.66 -19.82 1.79
N GLU A 113 -2.91 -18.74 1.61
CA GLU A 113 -1.70 -18.40 2.38
C GLU A 113 -1.99 -17.82 3.79
N CYS A 114 -3.25 -17.81 4.22
CA CYS A 114 -3.65 -17.39 5.56
C CYS A 114 -3.10 -18.36 6.62
N THR A 115 -1.88 -18.11 7.05
CA THR A 115 -1.30 -18.72 8.26
C THR A 115 -1.58 -17.85 9.48
N GLU A 116 -1.55 -18.45 10.66
CA GLU A 116 -1.70 -17.70 11.90
C GLU A 116 -0.56 -16.67 12.09
N ARG A 117 -0.97 -15.45 12.45
CA ARG A 117 -0.16 -14.34 12.96
C ARG A 117 0.89 -13.79 11.98
N LYS A 118 0.59 -12.60 11.49
CA LYS A 118 1.44 -11.83 10.60
C LYS A 118 1.63 -10.44 11.20
N ARG A 119 2.88 -10.08 11.49
CA ARG A 119 3.21 -8.77 12.04
C ARG A 119 3.14 -7.74 10.93
N ILE A 120 2.38 -6.68 11.15
CA ILE A 120 2.24 -5.61 10.17
C ILE A 120 3.37 -4.63 10.40
N LYS A 121 4.20 -4.42 9.38
CA LYS A 121 5.20 -3.36 9.36
C LYS A 121 4.79 -2.25 8.41
N LEU A 122 4.62 -1.06 8.97
CA LEU A 122 4.42 0.16 8.19
C LEU A 122 5.79 0.60 7.66
N ILE A 123 6.03 0.42 6.37
CA ILE A 123 7.30 0.76 5.71
C ILE A 123 7.34 2.21 5.23
N SER A 124 6.20 2.89 5.21
CA SER A 124 6.11 4.34 5.01
C SER A 124 5.12 4.95 6.01
N PRO A 125 5.13 6.29 6.22
CA PRO A 125 4.22 6.92 7.17
C PRO A 125 2.76 6.66 6.81
N THR A 126 1.98 6.21 7.79
CA THR A 126 0.56 5.87 7.64
C THR A 126 -0.29 6.86 8.41
N SER A 127 -1.42 7.25 7.83
CA SER A 127 -2.43 8.04 8.53
C SER A 127 -3.79 7.80 7.88
N PHE A 128 -4.86 8.16 8.58
CA PHE A 128 -6.21 8.19 8.04
C PHE A 128 -6.84 9.55 8.33
N LYS A 129 -7.89 9.87 7.57
CA LYS A 129 -8.64 11.12 7.70
C LYS A 129 -10.03 10.81 8.23
N SER A 130 -10.46 11.51 9.27
CA SER A 130 -11.82 11.46 9.80
C SER A 130 -12.28 12.88 10.13
N ASN A 131 -13.51 13.23 9.73
CA ASN A 131 -14.09 14.56 9.93
C ASN A 131 -13.16 15.73 9.54
N GLY A 132 -12.46 15.59 8.41
CA GLY A 132 -11.53 16.62 7.93
C GLY A 132 -10.12 16.57 8.55
N VAL A 133 -9.90 15.79 9.62
CA VAL A 133 -8.68 15.77 10.41
C VAL A 133 -7.82 14.54 10.11
N THR A 134 -6.51 14.74 10.01
CA THR A 134 -5.51 13.68 9.86
C THR A 134 -5.09 13.15 11.23
N HIS A 135 -5.14 11.83 11.43
CA HIS A 135 -4.88 11.20 12.73
C HIS A 135 -3.48 10.58 12.83
N ILE A 136 -2.85 10.74 14.00
CA ILE A 136 -1.51 10.23 14.30
C ILE A 136 -1.52 8.95 15.16
N PHE A 137 -2.66 8.60 15.74
CA PHE A 137 -2.86 7.33 16.44
C PHE A 137 -3.66 6.40 15.52
N PRO A 138 -3.30 5.11 15.43
CA PRO A 138 -4.03 4.16 14.60
C PRO A 138 -5.45 3.92 15.13
N ASN A 139 -6.44 3.92 14.23
CA ASN A 139 -7.75 3.34 14.46
C ASN A 139 -7.88 2.13 13.54
N ILE A 140 -7.75 0.93 14.11
CA ILE A 140 -7.65 -0.29 13.30
C ILE A 140 -8.93 -0.57 12.53
N SER A 141 -10.10 -0.36 13.12
CA SER A 141 -11.37 -0.50 12.41
C SER A 141 -11.39 0.40 11.16
N THR A 142 -10.99 1.67 11.27
CA THR A 142 -10.88 2.56 10.11
C THR A 142 -9.87 2.08 9.05
N LEU A 143 -8.70 1.60 9.48
CA LEU A 143 -7.67 1.12 8.54
C LEU A 143 -8.13 -0.14 7.80
N ILE A 144 -8.75 -1.08 8.51
CA ILE A 144 -9.29 -2.33 7.94
C ILE A 144 -10.49 -2.03 7.04
N SER A 145 -11.41 -1.14 7.43
CA SER A 145 -12.50 -0.68 6.55
C SER A 145 -11.97 -0.12 5.23
N GLY A 146 -10.88 0.65 5.26
CA GLY A 146 -10.26 1.17 4.04
C GLY A 146 -9.65 0.09 3.14
N VAL A 147 -9.20 -1.04 3.69
CA VAL A 147 -8.79 -2.20 2.89
C VAL A 147 -10.00 -2.86 2.23
N ILE A 148 -11.08 -3.08 3.00
CA ILE A 148 -12.32 -3.66 2.51
C ILE A 148 -12.90 -2.81 1.37
N GLU A 149 -12.92 -1.48 1.52
CA GLU A 149 -13.41 -0.56 0.50
C GLU A 149 -12.62 -0.68 -0.81
N LYS A 150 -11.28 -0.73 -0.72
CA LYS A 150 -10.41 -0.91 -1.91
C LYS A 150 -10.62 -2.26 -2.58
N ILE A 151 -10.84 -3.34 -1.82
CA ILE A 151 -11.16 -4.66 -2.39
C ILE A 151 -12.49 -4.58 -3.13
N ASN A 152 -13.55 -4.12 -2.46
CA ASN A 152 -14.90 -4.08 -3.05
C ASN A 152 -14.99 -3.17 -4.28
N GLN A 153 -14.20 -2.10 -4.33
CA GLN A 153 -14.22 -1.18 -5.47
C GLN A 153 -13.47 -1.71 -6.70
N HIS A 154 -12.41 -2.50 -6.51
CA HIS A 154 -11.44 -2.76 -7.58
C HIS A 154 -11.20 -4.24 -7.88
N SER A 155 -11.63 -5.15 -7.00
CA SER A 155 -11.46 -6.57 -7.21
C SER A 155 -12.46 -7.08 -8.23
N ASP A 156 -11.97 -7.79 -9.25
CA ASP A 156 -12.80 -8.44 -10.25
C ASP A 156 -13.38 -9.79 -9.77
N SER A 157 -12.87 -10.32 -8.64
CA SER A 157 -13.11 -11.71 -8.22
C SER A 157 -13.42 -11.89 -6.74
N ALA A 158 -13.30 -10.84 -5.93
CA ALA A 158 -13.53 -10.90 -4.48
C ALA A 158 -14.40 -9.73 -4.06
N GLU A 159 -15.57 -10.03 -3.47
CA GLU A 159 -16.47 -9.03 -2.90
C GLU A 159 -16.75 -9.37 -1.45
N LEU A 160 -16.45 -8.44 -0.55
CA LEU A 160 -16.79 -8.51 0.86
C LEU A 160 -18.11 -7.77 1.07
N ALA A 161 -19.22 -8.46 0.79
CA ALA A 161 -20.57 -7.88 0.81
C ALA A 161 -21.36 -8.13 2.12
N ASN A 162 -20.96 -9.13 2.93
CA ASN A 162 -21.70 -9.45 4.15
C ASN A 162 -21.44 -8.41 5.25
N ARG A 163 -22.24 -7.36 5.23
CA ARG A 163 -22.16 -6.23 6.15
C ARG A 163 -22.20 -6.66 7.63
N LYS A 164 -23.01 -7.66 7.98
CA LYS A 164 -23.10 -8.13 9.37
C LYS A 164 -21.77 -8.71 9.86
N ILE A 165 -21.11 -9.54 9.04
CA ILE A 165 -19.80 -10.12 9.37
C ILE A 165 -18.73 -9.02 9.43
N ILE A 166 -18.77 -8.05 8.51
CA ILE A 166 -17.83 -6.94 8.50
C ILE A 166 -17.99 -6.06 9.74
N ASP A 167 -19.21 -5.68 10.08
CA ASP A 167 -19.50 -4.86 11.26
C ASP A 167 -18.99 -5.58 12.53
N GLU A 168 -19.28 -6.89 12.65
CA GLU A 168 -18.81 -7.70 13.77
C GLU A 168 -17.27 -7.82 13.82
N LEU A 169 -16.60 -7.97 12.67
CA LEU A 169 -15.14 -7.96 12.57
C LEU A 169 -14.55 -6.63 13.06
N LEU A 170 -15.10 -5.51 12.59
CA LEU A 170 -14.62 -4.16 12.88
C LEU A 170 -14.85 -3.77 14.35
N GLU A 171 -15.86 -4.34 15.00
CA GLU A 171 -16.11 -4.19 16.44
C GLU A 171 -15.17 -5.04 17.30
N LYS A 172 -14.79 -6.23 16.82
CA LYS A 172 -13.98 -7.18 17.58
C LYS A 172 -12.47 -7.06 17.35
N VAL A 173 -12.02 -6.39 16.29
CA VAL A 173 -10.59 -6.22 15.98
C VAL A 173 -9.92 -5.25 16.96
N TYR A 174 -8.73 -5.61 17.43
CA TYR A 174 -7.94 -4.77 18.33
C TYR A 174 -6.43 -4.88 18.06
N ILE A 175 -5.67 -3.89 18.55
CA ILE A 175 -4.20 -3.93 18.55
C ILE A 175 -3.76 -4.78 19.74
N LYS A 176 -3.12 -5.91 19.47
CA LYS A 176 -2.57 -6.81 20.49
C LYS A 176 -1.23 -6.32 21.02
N ASP A 177 -0.38 -5.83 20.13
CA ASP A 177 0.94 -5.29 20.44
C ASP A 177 1.32 -4.27 19.37
N TYR A 178 2.15 -3.29 19.73
CA TYR A 178 2.66 -2.32 18.75
C TYR A 178 3.97 -1.67 19.20
N ASN A 179 4.77 -1.26 18.22
CA ASN A 179 5.88 -0.34 18.38
C ASN A 179 5.76 0.72 17.30
N LEU A 180 5.12 1.85 17.64
CA LEU A 180 4.81 2.92 16.70
C LEU A 180 5.42 4.23 17.18
N ARG A 181 5.84 5.06 16.22
CA ARG A 181 6.25 6.43 16.47
C ARG A 181 5.63 7.37 15.43
N THR A 182 5.46 8.62 15.80
CA THR A 182 5.05 9.65 14.85
C THR A 182 6.14 9.88 13.80
N LYS A 183 5.75 9.99 12.53
CA LYS A 183 6.63 10.33 11.42
C LYS A 183 5.91 11.32 10.51
N ILE A 184 6.64 12.34 10.06
CA ILE A 184 6.15 13.31 9.08
C ILE A 184 6.43 12.77 7.69
N PHE A 185 5.40 12.76 6.84
CA PHE A 185 5.51 12.62 5.40
C PHE A 185 5.46 14.01 4.77
N HIS A 186 6.44 14.31 3.92
CA HIS A 186 6.50 15.57 3.19
C HIS A 186 5.95 15.35 1.79
N LEU A 187 4.84 16.00 1.48
CA LEU A 187 4.20 15.95 0.18
C LEU A 187 4.19 17.38 -0.37
N GLU A 188 5.06 17.67 -1.34
CA GLU A 188 5.19 19.03 -1.89
C GLU A 188 5.36 20.08 -0.78
N SER A 189 4.43 21.05 -0.67
CA SER A 189 4.43 22.10 0.35
C SER A 189 3.73 21.71 1.67
N ILE A 190 3.08 20.55 1.72
CA ILE A 190 2.29 20.09 2.88
C ILE A 190 3.02 19.01 3.69
N LYS A 191 2.89 19.11 5.02
CA LYS A 191 3.42 18.13 5.99
C LYS A 191 2.27 17.33 6.57
N ILE A 192 2.29 16.02 6.38
CA ILE A 192 1.27 15.11 6.90
C ILE A 192 1.90 14.32 8.04
N LYS A 193 1.38 14.48 9.26
CA LYS A 193 1.80 13.65 10.40
C LYS A 193 1.07 12.31 10.35
N GLY A 194 1.81 11.23 10.50
CA GLY A 194 1.28 9.89 10.62
C GLY A 194 2.09 9.07 11.62
N PHE A 195 1.88 7.76 11.59
CA PHE A 195 2.59 6.79 12.41
C PHE A 195 3.35 5.80 11.51
N ILE A 196 4.47 5.29 12.00
CA ILE A 196 5.31 4.28 11.35
C ILE A 196 5.82 3.31 12.42
N GLY A 197 6.07 2.06 12.06
CA GLY A 197 6.53 1.03 12.99
C GLY A 197 5.84 -0.31 12.74
N THR A 198 5.65 -1.09 13.80
CA THR A 198 5.03 -2.42 13.73
C THR A 198 3.79 -2.51 14.59
N MET A 199 2.84 -3.36 14.19
CA MET A 199 1.66 -3.69 15.00
C MET A 199 1.21 -5.13 14.74
N ASP A 200 0.67 -5.75 15.78
CA ASP A 200 0.01 -7.05 15.72
C ASP A 200 -1.47 -6.85 16.03
N LEU A 201 -2.33 -7.48 15.24
CA LEU A 201 -3.78 -7.40 15.43
C LEU A 201 -4.33 -8.72 16.00
N GLY A 202 -5.48 -8.63 16.66
CA GLY A 202 -6.23 -9.78 17.14
C GLY A 202 -7.74 -9.55 17.01
N ILE A 203 -8.50 -10.64 17.16
CA ILE A 203 -9.96 -10.64 17.28
C ILE A 203 -10.32 -10.98 18.72
N LYS A 204 -11.27 -10.24 19.31
CA LYS A 204 -11.79 -10.53 20.64
C LYS A 204 -12.67 -11.79 20.62
N GLY A 205 -12.36 -12.74 21.50
CA GLY A 205 -13.04 -14.04 21.58
C GLY A 205 -12.42 -15.10 20.65
N GLU A 206 -12.97 -16.31 20.69
CA GLU A 206 -12.50 -17.45 19.89
C GLU A 206 -13.41 -17.62 18.66
N ASP A 207 -13.26 -16.72 17.68
CA ASP A 207 -14.00 -16.78 16.41
C ASP A 207 -13.03 -17.02 15.26
N SER A 208 -12.92 -18.27 14.83
CA SER A 208 -12.00 -18.68 13.77
C SER A 208 -12.38 -18.10 12.40
N THR A 209 -13.66 -17.86 12.15
CA THR A 209 -14.12 -17.24 10.90
C THR A 209 -13.65 -15.79 10.82
N LEU A 210 -13.88 -14.99 11.86
CA LEU A 210 -13.41 -13.60 11.90
C LEU A 210 -11.89 -13.50 11.91
N ALA A 211 -11.20 -14.42 12.60
CA ALA A 211 -9.74 -14.48 12.58
C ALA A 211 -9.19 -14.74 11.17
N ASN A 212 -9.79 -15.67 10.42
CA ASN A 212 -9.39 -15.96 9.04
C ASN A 212 -9.64 -14.76 8.10
N ILE A 213 -10.78 -14.08 8.25
CA ILE A 213 -11.07 -12.86 7.49
C ILE A 213 -10.04 -11.77 7.82
N LEU A 214 -9.73 -11.56 9.10
CA LEU A 214 -8.70 -10.60 9.51
C LEU A 214 -7.34 -10.93 8.88
N ASN A 215 -6.91 -12.19 8.92
CA ASN A 215 -5.63 -12.62 8.34
C ASN A 215 -5.55 -12.34 6.84
N PHE A 216 -6.65 -12.61 6.12
CA PHE A 216 -6.75 -12.27 4.69
C PHE A 216 -6.66 -10.76 4.46
N LEU A 217 -7.37 -9.94 5.26
CA LEU A 217 -7.31 -8.48 5.14
C LEU A 217 -5.93 -7.91 5.47
N ILE A 218 -5.23 -8.51 6.44
CA ILE A 218 -3.84 -8.18 6.75
C ILE A 218 -2.93 -8.47 5.55
N LEU A 219 -3.08 -9.62 4.91
CA LEU A 219 -2.32 -9.95 3.69
C LEU A 219 -2.64 -9.00 2.54
N MET A 220 -3.93 -8.72 2.33
CA MET A 220 -4.38 -7.75 1.33
C MET A 220 -3.86 -6.34 1.60
N SER A 221 -3.60 -5.99 2.87
CA SER A 221 -3.02 -4.69 3.23
C SER A 221 -1.61 -4.48 2.66
N GLU A 222 -0.84 -5.54 2.38
CA GLU A 222 0.46 -5.42 1.71
C GLU A 222 0.32 -4.89 0.27
N TYR A 223 -0.82 -5.16 -0.38
CA TYR A 223 -1.12 -4.67 -1.73
C TYR A 223 -1.93 -3.37 -1.73
N THR A 224 -2.84 -3.19 -0.80
CA THR A 224 -3.78 -2.05 -0.78
C THR A 224 -3.27 -0.87 0.03
N GLY A 225 -2.34 -1.12 0.96
CA GLY A 225 -1.83 -0.15 1.92
C GLY A 225 -2.90 0.34 2.91
N PHE A 226 -2.46 0.99 3.97
CA PHE A 226 -3.34 1.57 4.99
C PHE A 226 -3.57 3.07 4.81
N GLY A 227 -4.83 3.47 4.94
CA GLY A 227 -5.22 4.87 5.06
C GLY A 227 -5.08 5.67 3.76
N ILE A 228 -4.63 6.92 3.89
CA ILE A 228 -4.66 7.91 2.81
C ILE A 228 -3.37 7.97 2.00
N LYS A 229 -3.47 8.50 0.78
CA LYS A 229 -2.32 8.84 -0.10
C LYS A 229 -1.40 7.64 -0.40
N THR A 230 -1.98 6.44 -0.50
CA THR A 230 -1.25 5.20 -0.77
C THR A 230 -0.60 5.14 -2.15
N SER A 231 -1.13 5.85 -3.14
CA SER A 231 -0.49 6.02 -4.46
C SER A 231 0.62 7.07 -4.49
N LEU A 232 0.80 7.87 -3.42
CA LEU A 232 1.75 8.98 -3.33
C LEU A 232 2.90 8.73 -2.36
N GLY A 233 3.00 7.55 -1.75
CA GLY A 233 4.10 7.21 -0.85
C GLY A 233 3.73 6.84 0.57
N MET A 234 2.49 7.10 1.00
CA MET A 234 2.04 6.82 2.38
C MET A 234 1.43 5.42 2.52
N GLY A 235 1.29 4.94 3.75
CA GLY A 235 0.49 3.74 4.02
C GLY A 235 1.07 2.43 3.50
N GLY A 236 2.34 2.39 3.10
CA GLY A 236 3.01 1.20 2.60
C GLY A 236 3.18 0.17 3.71
N ILE A 237 2.90 -1.10 3.39
CA ILE A 237 2.93 -2.20 4.35
C ILE A 237 3.88 -3.29 3.86
N LYS A 238 4.51 -3.95 4.81
CA LYS A 238 5.18 -5.23 4.65
C LYS A 238 4.73 -6.16 5.76
N ILE A 239 4.48 -7.42 5.40
CA ILE A 239 4.08 -8.43 6.36
C ILE A 239 5.32 -9.23 6.80
N GLU A 240 5.50 -9.40 8.12
CA GLU A 240 6.60 -10.14 8.78
C GLU A 240 6.10 -11.40 9.49
#